data_AF-X1ALR8-F1
#
_entry.id   AF-X1ALR8-F1
#
_cell.length_a   1.000
_cell.length_b   1.000
_cell.length_c   1.000
_cell.angle_alpha   90.00
_cell.angle_beta   90.00
_cell.angle_gamma   90.00
#
_symmetry.space_group_name_H-M   'P 1'
#
loop_
_entity.id
_entity.type
_entity.pdbx_description
1 polymer ?
#
loop_
_entity_poly.entity_id
_entity_poly.type
_entity_poly.pdbx_seq_one_letter_code
_entity_poly.pdbx_strand_id
1 'polypeptide(L)'
;QIVFDPNGEYANENEQDKSKKLNPEAIKNAWKCGPGDLQEDLQQDIITYGITKHPNDPRRKLMLLNFYLGDNLQIGKDIINSALSEASDKYILNFRDVMFDPPDPEDTSAMIRYKRRVLCYRALLHKAGLMPHESLNPNTKGLFNKKIRNAMADSEGNEKSDKSDEYKDCSKILSDNNPTWGRIADACKILGNYIQDKHSSFRVFDREYMEESSSGSWADEGLEKILGMFQFINGPLLIGRVHEHHTSSTKSDYALDIFAHLKAGKLVIIDQSSGNPALNKASADRVMRVIFQHHQEIFRNG
;
A
#
# COMPACT_ATOMS: atom_id res chain seq x y z
N GLN A 1 -6.20 -7.07 -27.02
CA GLN A 1 -4.84 -7.62 -27.31
C GLN A 1 -3.87 -7.02 -26.31
N ILE A 2 -2.84 -7.76 -25.86
CA ILE A 2 -1.80 -7.25 -24.96
C ILE A 2 -0.41 -7.39 -25.61
N VAL A 3 0.44 -6.36 -25.47
CA VAL A 3 1.83 -6.36 -25.93
C VAL A 3 2.72 -6.00 -24.74
N PHE A 4 3.64 -6.88 -24.37
CA PHE A 4 4.76 -6.55 -23.48
C PHE A 4 5.91 -6.08 -24.36
N ASP A 5 6.32 -4.82 -24.19
CA ASP A 5 7.27 -4.15 -25.06
C ASP A 5 8.60 -3.90 -24.33
N PRO A 6 9.53 -4.86 -24.35
CA PRO A 6 10.82 -4.74 -23.66
C PRO A 6 11.75 -3.73 -24.32
N ASN A 7 11.57 -3.41 -25.60
CA ASN A 7 12.43 -2.50 -26.35
C ASN A 7 11.83 -1.10 -26.48
N GLY A 8 10.52 -0.95 -26.24
CA GLY A 8 9.82 0.32 -26.30
C GLY A 8 9.39 0.70 -27.72
N GLU A 9 9.68 -0.13 -28.73
CA GLU A 9 9.40 0.17 -30.15
C GLU A 9 7.90 0.18 -30.48
N TYR A 10 7.08 -0.46 -29.64
CA TYR A 10 5.62 -0.48 -29.79
C TYR A 10 4.94 0.65 -29.00
N ALA A 11 5.51 1.04 -27.87
CA ALA A 11 5.01 2.09 -26.99
C ALA A 11 5.55 3.49 -27.32
N ASN A 12 6.74 3.58 -27.92
CA ASN A 12 7.48 4.81 -28.14
C ASN A 12 7.81 4.99 -29.62
N GLU A 13 7.57 6.20 -30.12
CA GLU A 13 7.93 6.58 -31.49
C GLU A 13 9.46 6.64 -31.64
N ASN A 14 10.00 6.09 -32.73
CA ASN A 14 11.42 6.20 -33.04
C ASN A 14 11.78 7.64 -33.47
N GLU A 15 12.36 8.43 -32.57
CA GLU A 15 12.75 9.82 -32.87
C GLU A 15 13.83 9.92 -33.97
N GLN A 16 14.61 8.86 -34.18
CA GLN A 16 15.60 8.80 -35.27
C GLN A 16 14.95 8.83 -36.66
N ASP A 17 13.73 8.33 -36.82
CA ASP A 17 13.00 8.31 -38.09
C ASP A 17 12.54 9.71 -38.50
N LYS A 18 12.25 10.57 -37.52
CA LYS A 18 11.98 12.00 -37.70
C LYS A 18 13.13 12.72 -38.40
N SER A 19 14.39 12.38 -38.06
CA SER A 19 15.58 12.94 -38.70
C SER A 19 15.79 12.46 -40.15
N LYS A 20 15.23 11.30 -40.50
CA LYS A 20 15.32 10.68 -41.83
C LYS A 20 14.13 11.00 -42.74
N LYS A 21 13.23 11.90 -42.34
CA LYS A 21 11.94 12.18 -43.01
C LYS A 21 11.02 10.96 -43.12
N LEU A 22 11.19 9.98 -42.25
CA LEU A 22 10.27 8.86 -42.09
C LEU A 22 9.21 9.26 -41.05
N ASN A 23 7.99 8.73 -41.18
CA ASN A 23 6.98 8.91 -40.14
C ASN A 23 7.44 8.14 -38.89
N PRO A 24 7.66 8.80 -37.75
CA PRO A 24 7.96 8.10 -36.51
C PRO A 24 6.67 7.38 -36.09
N GLU A 25 6.61 6.08 -36.37
CA GLU A 25 5.45 5.25 -36.06
C GLU A 25 5.81 4.23 -34.99
N ALA A 26 4.82 3.91 -34.17
CA ALA A 26 4.85 2.86 -33.17
C ALA A 26 3.46 2.20 -33.18
N ILE A 27 3.33 0.97 -32.68
CA ILE A 27 2.01 0.30 -32.62
C ILE A 27 0.98 1.15 -31.86
N LYS A 28 1.41 1.96 -30.88
CA LYS A 28 0.51 2.91 -30.21
C LYS A 28 -0.19 3.91 -31.14
N ASN A 29 0.32 4.11 -32.36
CA ASN A 29 -0.21 5.01 -33.37
C ASN A 29 -1.10 4.31 -34.40
N ALA A 30 -1.38 3.01 -34.26
CA ALA A 30 -2.18 2.27 -35.23
C ALA A 30 -3.58 2.88 -35.47
N TRP A 31 -4.10 3.66 -34.52
CA TRP A 31 -5.33 4.45 -34.67
C TRP A 31 -5.29 5.43 -35.86
N LYS A 32 -4.11 5.95 -36.25
CA LYS A 32 -3.93 6.86 -37.39
C LYS A 32 -4.23 6.20 -38.74
N CYS A 33 -4.18 4.86 -38.81
CA CYS A 33 -4.50 4.11 -40.02
C CYS A 33 -6.01 3.99 -40.28
N GLY A 34 -6.85 4.35 -39.31
CA GLY A 34 -8.30 4.30 -39.44
C GLY A 34 -8.90 5.52 -40.17
N PRO A 35 -10.20 5.45 -40.51
CA PRO A 35 -10.94 6.58 -41.12
C PRO A 35 -10.80 7.84 -40.27
N GLY A 36 -10.57 8.98 -40.92
CA GLY A 36 -10.25 10.26 -40.26
C GLY A 36 -11.30 10.72 -39.24
N ASP A 37 -12.57 10.44 -39.51
CA ASP A 37 -13.72 10.73 -38.66
C ASP A 37 -13.81 9.85 -37.40
N LEU A 38 -13.12 8.71 -37.37
CA LEU A 38 -13.09 7.76 -36.24
C LEU A 38 -11.78 7.80 -35.46
N GLN A 39 -10.79 8.59 -35.88
CA GLN A 39 -9.45 8.56 -35.29
C GLN A 39 -9.43 8.93 -33.80
N GLU A 40 -10.27 9.87 -33.35
CA GLU A 40 -10.37 10.23 -31.93
C GLU A 40 -10.83 9.04 -31.07
N ASP A 41 -11.86 8.32 -31.52
CA ASP A 41 -12.38 7.13 -30.83
C ASP A 41 -11.36 5.99 -30.85
N LEU A 42 -10.77 5.70 -32.02
CA LEU A 42 -9.73 4.66 -32.17
C LEU A 42 -8.50 4.95 -31.29
N GLN A 43 -8.19 6.23 -31.06
CA GLN A 43 -7.09 6.62 -30.18
C GLN A 43 -7.37 6.27 -28.71
N GLN A 44 -8.63 6.13 -28.29
CA GLN A 44 -9.02 5.72 -26.93
C GLN A 44 -9.00 4.19 -26.74
N ASP A 45 -8.95 3.43 -27.83
CA ASP A 45 -8.86 1.97 -27.82
C ASP A 45 -7.42 1.44 -27.66
N ILE A 46 -6.44 2.35 -27.69
CA ILE A 46 -5.03 2.03 -27.46
C ILE A 46 -4.60 2.63 -26.12
N ILE A 47 -4.24 1.77 -25.18
CA ILE A 47 -3.82 2.16 -23.83
C ILE A 47 -2.37 1.76 -23.61
N THR A 48 -1.52 2.74 -23.33
CA THR A 48 -0.13 2.51 -22.94
C THR A 48 0.01 2.54 -21.42
N TYR A 49 0.69 1.54 -20.88
CA TYR A 49 1.13 1.47 -19.50
C TYR A 49 2.66 1.53 -19.42
N GLY A 50 3.19 2.03 -18.31
CA GLY A 50 4.63 1.97 -18.03
C GLY A 50 4.96 2.36 -16.60
N ILE A 51 6.21 2.15 -16.18
CA ILE A 51 6.65 2.47 -14.81
C ILE A 51 7.17 3.90 -14.67
N THR A 52 7.45 4.58 -15.79
CA THR A 52 7.86 5.98 -15.82
C THR A 52 6.95 6.82 -16.72
N LYS A 53 6.88 8.13 -16.45
CA LYS A 53 6.21 9.08 -17.34
C LYS A 53 7.04 9.26 -18.60
N HIS A 54 6.39 9.43 -19.74
CA HIS A 54 7.06 9.66 -21.01
C HIS A 54 6.64 11.02 -21.60
N PRO A 55 7.58 11.91 -21.98
CA PRO A 55 7.26 13.25 -22.49
C PRO A 55 6.31 13.23 -23.69
N ASN A 56 6.51 12.29 -24.62
CA ASN A 56 5.70 12.13 -25.83
C ASN A 56 4.49 11.19 -25.66
N ASP A 57 4.14 10.82 -24.42
CA ASP A 57 2.96 10.01 -24.12
C ASP A 57 2.33 10.44 -22.78
N PRO A 58 1.66 11.61 -22.75
CA PRO A 58 1.06 12.13 -21.53
C PRO A 58 -0.13 11.31 -21.03
N ARG A 59 -0.69 10.42 -21.88
CA ARG A 59 -1.83 9.54 -21.54
C ARG A 59 -1.37 8.21 -20.94
N ARG A 60 -0.06 7.95 -20.87
CA ARG A 60 0.51 6.74 -20.27
C ARG A 60 0.02 6.55 -18.85
N LYS A 61 -0.58 5.39 -18.59
CA LYS A 61 -0.99 4.98 -17.25
C LYS A 61 0.21 4.41 -16.50
N LEU A 62 0.52 4.98 -15.33
CA LEU A 62 1.64 4.50 -14.52
C LEU A 62 1.26 3.21 -13.79
N MET A 63 2.14 2.21 -13.88
CA MET A 63 2.00 0.92 -13.19
C MET A 63 2.51 0.99 -11.75
N LEU A 64 2.12 2.05 -11.04
CA LEU A 64 2.47 2.29 -9.64
C LEU A 64 1.29 1.97 -8.74
N LEU A 65 1.56 1.43 -7.55
CA LEU A 65 0.51 1.07 -6.61
C LEU A 65 0.33 2.14 -5.55
N ASN A 66 -0.92 2.41 -5.22
CA ASN A 66 -1.23 3.17 -4.02
C ASN A 66 -1.32 2.21 -2.83
N PHE A 67 -0.24 2.11 -2.04
CA PHE A 67 -0.12 1.20 -0.89
C PHE A 67 -1.11 1.51 0.23
N TYR A 68 -1.81 2.65 0.16
CA TYR A 68 -2.85 2.98 1.12
C TYR A 68 -4.21 2.37 0.77
N LEU A 69 -4.47 2.01 -0.48
CA LEU A 69 -5.77 1.44 -0.88
C LEU A 69 -5.96 0.05 -0.30
N GLY A 70 -7.18 -0.27 0.15
CA GLY A 70 -7.54 -1.55 0.77
C GLY A 70 -7.09 -2.73 -0.09
N ASP A 71 -7.48 -2.72 -1.36
CA ASP A 71 -7.17 -3.78 -2.33
C ASP A 71 -5.66 -3.92 -2.62
N ASN A 72 -4.87 -2.88 -2.31
CA ASN A 72 -3.42 -2.87 -2.51
C ASN A 72 -2.63 -3.14 -1.23
N LEU A 73 -3.26 -3.23 -0.05
CA LEU A 73 -2.52 -3.31 1.23
C LEU A 73 -1.58 -4.50 1.26
N GLN A 74 -2.09 -5.70 0.97
CA GLN A 74 -1.27 -6.91 0.98
C GLN A 74 -0.17 -6.86 -0.07
N ILE A 75 -0.46 -6.30 -1.25
CA ILE A 75 0.50 -6.27 -2.36
C ILE A 75 1.62 -5.28 -2.09
N GLY A 76 1.29 -4.09 -1.59
CA GLY A 76 2.28 -3.11 -1.14
C GLY A 76 3.14 -3.69 -0.01
N LYS A 77 2.53 -4.45 0.90
CA LYS A 77 3.23 -5.17 1.96
C LYS A 77 4.18 -6.24 1.41
N ASP A 78 3.80 -6.99 0.39
CA ASP A 78 4.65 -7.99 -0.26
C ASP A 78 5.86 -7.36 -0.97
N ILE A 79 5.67 -6.23 -1.65
CA ILE A 79 6.78 -5.46 -2.26
C ILE A 79 7.77 -5.00 -1.19
N ILE A 80 7.28 -4.48 -0.07
CA ILE A 80 8.12 -4.12 1.07
C ILE A 80 8.84 -5.37 1.61
N ASN A 81 8.15 -6.50 1.76
CA ASN A 81 8.76 -7.75 2.23
C ASN A 81 9.91 -8.21 1.32
N SER A 82 9.74 -8.13 0.00
CA SER A 82 10.79 -8.43 -0.97
C SER A 82 11.99 -7.49 -0.85
N ALA A 83 11.75 -6.19 -0.66
CA ALA A 83 12.83 -5.23 -0.44
C ALA A 83 13.58 -5.43 0.90
N LEU A 84 12.97 -6.15 1.84
CA LEU A 84 13.54 -6.50 3.15
C LEU A 84 14.00 -7.98 3.21
N SER A 85 14.12 -8.68 2.07
CA SER A 85 14.41 -10.12 2.04
C SER A 85 15.71 -10.49 2.74
N GLU A 86 16.74 -9.67 2.56
CA GLU A 86 18.10 -9.88 3.09
C GLU A 86 18.28 -9.44 4.53
N ALA A 87 17.29 -8.75 5.12
CA ALA A 87 17.39 -8.25 6.47
C ALA A 87 17.11 -9.37 7.49
N SER A 88 18.00 -9.53 8.47
CA SER A 88 17.95 -10.57 9.50
C SER A 88 17.56 -10.07 10.89
N ASP A 89 17.39 -8.75 11.07
CA ASP A 89 16.96 -8.20 12.35
C ASP A 89 15.58 -8.75 12.76
N LYS A 90 15.46 -9.20 14.01
CA LYS A 90 14.23 -9.85 14.50
C LYS A 90 12.96 -9.01 14.29
N TYR A 91 13.03 -7.69 14.49
CA TYR A 91 11.87 -6.82 14.29
C TYR A 91 11.44 -6.72 12.82
N ILE A 92 12.38 -6.87 11.88
CA ILE A 92 12.09 -6.89 10.43
C ILE A 92 11.50 -8.24 10.04
N LEU A 93 12.05 -9.36 10.53
CA LEU A 93 11.48 -10.69 10.32
C LEU A 93 10.05 -10.75 10.85
N ASN A 94 9.84 -10.29 12.08
CA ASN A 94 8.52 -10.12 12.69
C ASN A 94 7.57 -9.28 11.82
N PHE A 95 8.01 -8.12 11.34
CA PHE A 95 7.19 -7.29 10.45
C PHE A 95 6.84 -8.01 9.15
N ARG A 96 7.77 -8.79 8.58
CA ARG A 96 7.56 -9.53 7.31
C ARG A 96 6.45 -10.57 7.42
N ASP A 97 6.26 -11.19 8.59
CA ASP A 97 5.19 -12.17 8.86
C ASP A 97 3.78 -11.57 8.88
N VAL A 98 3.64 -10.24 8.92
CA VAL A 98 2.32 -9.60 9.00
C VAL A 98 1.61 -9.65 7.66
N MET A 99 0.38 -10.16 7.69
CA MET A 99 -0.58 -10.22 6.58
C MET A 99 -1.79 -9.29 6.82
N PHE A 100 -2.42 -8.86 5.72
CA PHE A 100 -3.57 -7.96 5.65
C PHE A 100 -4.80 -8.62 5.03
N ASP A 101 -5.05 -9.88 5.38
CA ASP A 101 -6.30 -10.55 5.02
C ASP A 101 -7.46 -9.98 5.86
N PRO A 102 -8.55 -9.50 5.21
CA PRO A 102 -9.71 -9.01 5.94
C PRO A 102 -10.38 -10.18 6.68
N PRO A 103 -10.77 -9.99 7.96
CA PRO A 103 -11.53 -11.00 8.68
C PRO A 103 -12.98 -11.09 8.17
N ASP A 104 -13.73 -12.05 8.70
CA ASP A 104 -15.18 -12.14 8.48
C ASP A 104 -15.85 -10.79 8.80
N PRO A 105 -16.62 -10.20 7.86
CA PRO A 105 -17.34 -8.95 8.10
C PRO A 105 -18.28 -8.97 9.31
N GLU A 106 -18.79 -10.15 9.68
CA GLU A 106 -19.68 -10.33 10.85
C GLU A 106 -18.89 -10.39 12.17
N ASP A 107 -17.59 -10.70 12.13
CA ASP A 107 -16.71 -10.62 13.31
C ASP A 107 -16.26 -9.18 13.55
N THR A 108 -17.14 -8.42 14.21
CA THR A 108 -16.89 -7.01 14.58
C THR A 108 -15.61 -6.81 15.39
N SER A 109 -15.25 -7.77 16.26
CA SER A 109 -14.08 -7.69 17.13
C SER A 109 -12.79 -7.87 16.32
N ALA A 110 -12.74 -8.89 15.47
CA ALA A 110 -11.62 -9.09 14.54
C ALA A 110 -11.48 -7.92 13.57
N MET A 111 -12.59 -7.37 13.08
CA MET A 111 -12.59 -6.21 12.19
C MET A 111 -12.00 -4.96 12.86
N ILE A 112 -12.25 -4.72 14.14
CA ILE A 112 -11.63 -3.62 14.90
C ILE A 112 -10.11 -3.82 15.00
N ARG A 113 -9.65 -5.04 15.32
CA ARG A 113 -8.21 -5.36 15.38
C ARG A 113 -7.53 -5.18 14.03
N TYR A 114 -8.16 -5.68 12.96
CA TYR A 114 -7.70 -5.49 11.58
C TYR A 114 -7.58 -4.01 11.22
N LYS A 115 -8.62 -3.21 11.46
CA LYS A 115 -8.60 -1.76 11.18
C LYS A 115 -7.53 -1.01 11.97
N ARG A 116 -7.28 -1.41 13.23
CA ARG A 116 -6.17 -0.86 14.04
C ARG A 116 -4.81 -1.17 13.41
N ARG A 117 -4.60 -2.43 12.99
CA ARG A 117 -3.38 -2.86 12.29
C ARG A 117 -3.16 -2.09 10.99
N VAL A 118 -4.21 -1.91 10.19
CA VAL A 118 -4.18 -1.11 8.95
C VAL A 118 -3.87 0.35 9.22
N LEU A 119 -4.44 0.94 10.28
CA LEU A 119 -4.14 2.32 10.68
C LEU A 119 -2.63 2.48 11.00
N CYS A 120 -2.08 1.59 11.83
CA CYS A 120 -0.66 1.62 12.20
C CYS A 120 0.25 1.38 10.99
N TYR A 121 -0.12 0.47 10.08
CA TYR A 121 0.61 0.24 8.84
C TYR A 121 0.65 1.49 7.95
N ARG A 122 -0.50 2.13 7.73
CA ARG A 122 -0.56 3.35 6.92
C ARG A 122 0.21 4.51 7.54
N ALA A 123 0.20 4.63 8.87
CA ALA A 123 1.05 5.58 9.57
C ALA A 123 2.55 5.26 9.39
N LEU A 124 2.92 3.99 9.32
CA LEU A 124 4.29 3.55 9.04
C LEU A 124 4.71 3.91 7.61
N LEU A 125 3.83 3.71 6.62
CA LEU A 125 4.05 4.17 5.24
C LEU A 125 4.31 5.69 5.18
N HIS A 126 3.48 6.48 5.87
CA HIS A 126 3.64 7.93 5.93
C HIS A 126 4.99 8.31 6.56
N LYS A 127 5.36 7.68 7.69
CA LYS A 127 6.65 7.90 8.35
C LYS A 127 7.84 7.50 7.47
N ALA A 128 7.65 6.56 6.55
CA ALA A 128 8.62 6.14 5.55
C ALA A 128 8.72 7.07 4.33
N GLY A 129 7.92 8.14 4.27
CA GLY A 129 7.88 9.08 3.14
C GLY A 129 6.98 8.64 1.97
N LEU A 130 6.23 7.54 2.12
CA LEU A 130 5.25 7.09 1.15
C LEU A 130 3.94 7.83 1.43
N MET A 131 3.62 8.86 0.64
CA MET A 131 2.53 9.79 0.96
C MET A 131 1.15 9.31 0.48
N PRO A 132 0.09 9.42 1.29
CA PRO A 132 -1.26 9.08 0.86
C PRO A 132 -1.81 10.10 -0.15
N HIS A 133 -2.95 9.77 -0.76
CA HIS A 133 -3.77 10.78 -1.45
C HIS A 133 -4.26 11.84 -0.46
N GLU A 134 -4.38 13.10 -0.88
CA GLU A 134 -4.76 14.23 -0.02
C GLU A 134 -6.13 14.06 0.65
N SER A 135 -7.04 13.31 0.01
CA SER A 135 -8.37 13.02 0.56
C SER A 135 -8.38 11.90 1.61
N LEU A 136 -7.27 11.19 1.83
CA LEU A 136 -7.21 10.06 2.75
C LEU A 136 -6.67 10.49 4.12
N ASN A 137 -7.58 10.66 5.08
CA ASN A 137 -7.26 10.97 6.47
C ASN A 137 -7.25 9.72 7.34
N PRO A 138 -6.41 9.66 8.40
CA PRO A 138 -6.48 8.58 9.37
C PRO A 138 -7.79 8.65 10.17
N ASN A 139 -8.28 7.49 10.60
CA ASN A 139 -9.49 7.37 11.40
C ASN A 139 -9.26 6.46 12.61
N THR A 140 -9.43 7.01 13.80
CA THR A 140 -9.25 6.34 15.10
C THR A 140 -10.59 5.88 15.71
N LYS A 141 -11.73 6.30 15.14
CA LYS A 141 -13.06 6.11 15.69
C LYS A 141 -13.34 4.63 15.92
N GLY A 142 -13.59 4.27 17.17
CA GLY A 142 -13.90 2.89 17.58
C GLY A 142 -12.72 1.93 17.57
N LEU A 143 -11.50 2.38 17.25
CA LEU A 143 -10.32 1.51 17.22
C LEU A 143 -9.64 1.39 18.58
N PHE A 144 -9.74 2.42 19.41
CA PHE A 144 -9.14 2.50 20.75
C PHE A 144 -10.24 2.77 21.78
N ASN A 145 -10.65 1.73 22.51
CA ASN A 145 -11.75 1.82 23.47
C ASN A 145 -11.40 2.78 24.64
N LYS A 146 -12.40 3.15 25.45
CA LYS A 146 -12.19 4.07 26.57
C LYS A 146 -11.23 3.51 27.62
N LYS A 147 -11.24 2.18 27.84
CA LYS A 147 -10.40 1.52 28.85
C LYS A 147 -8.90 1.69 28.55
N ILE A 148 -8.44 1.39 27.33
CA ILE A 148 -7.02 1.58 26.96
C ILE A 148 -6.61 3.06 27.01
N ARG A 149 -7.47 3.96 26.53
CA ARG A 149 -7.19 5.41 26.56
C ARG A 149 -7.08 5.94 27.99
N ASN A 150 -7.94 5.47 28.89
CA ASN A 150 -7.89 5.83 30.29
C ASN A 150 -6.64 5.26 30.97
N ALA A 151 -6.27 4.00 30.71
CA ALA A 151 -5.06 3.40 31.26
C ALA A 151 -3.80 4.18 30.83
N MET A 152 -3.71 4.57 29.55
CA MET A 152 -2.61 5.43 29.07
C MET A 152 -2.61 6.83 29.69
N ALA A 153 -3.77 7.36 30.08
CA ALA A 153 -3.89 8.69 30.69
C ALA A 153 -3.72 8.69 32.23
N ASP A 154 -3.70 7.50 32.85
CA ASP A 154 -3.62 7.33 34.30
C ASP A 154 -2.24 7.71 34.81
N SER A 155 -2.12 8.86 35.47
CA SER A 155 -0.84 9.35 35.98
C SER A 155 -0.33 8.49 37.14
N GLU A 156 -1.24 7.98 37.98
CA GLU A 156 -0.89 7.17 39.15
C GLU A 156 -0.51 5.75 38.71
N GLY A 157 -1.30 5.14 37.83
CA GLY A 157 -1.00 3.83 37.25
C GLY A 157 0.28 3.78 36.42
N ASN A 158 0.76 4.93 35.92
CA ASN A 158 2.00 5.06 35.16
C ASN A 158 3.11 5.81 35.91
N GLU A 159 2.97 6.05 37.23
CA GLU A 159 3.90 6.88 38.02
C GLU A 159 5.36 6.35 38.01
N LYS A 160 5.51 5.04 37.80
CA LYS A 160 6.81 4.34 37.81
C LYS A 160 7.51 4.36 36.45
N SER A 161 6.84 4.83 35.41
CA SER A 161 7.40 4.98 34.08
C SER A 161 7.96 6.39 33.88
N ASP A 162 9.18 6.47 33.34
CA ASP A 162 9.79 7.74 32.91
C ASP A 162 9.08 8.37 31.70
N LYS A 163 8.17 7.62 31.04
CA LYS A 163 7.40 8.04 29.85
C LYS A 163 5.93 8.31 30.14
N SER A 164 5.54 8.45 31.41
CA SER A 164 4.14 8.68 31.83
C SER A 164 3.46 9.82 31.06
N ASP A 165 4.16 10.93 30.82
CA ASP A 165 3.60 12.06 30.07
C ASP A 165 3.44 11.76 28.56
N GLU A 166 4.34 10.98 27.95
CA GLU A 166 4.17 10.51 26.57
C GLU A 166 2.90 9.65 26.44
N TYR A 167 2.63 8.78 27.42
CA TYR A 167 1.44 7.93 27.41
C TYR A 167 0.14 8.74 27.45
N LYS A 168 0.11 9.80 28.28
CA LYS A 168 -1.01 10.75 28.33
C LYS A 168 -1.21 11.45 26.98
N ASP A 169 -0.13 11.88 26.35
CA ASP A 169 -0.22 12.54 25.03
C ASP A 169 -0.67 11.58 23.94
N CYS A 170 -0.21 10.33 23.96
CA CYS A 170 -0.71 9.30 23.07
C CYS A 170 -2.21 9.04 23.29
N SER A 171 -2.69 8.99 24.54
CA SER A 171 -4.12 8.90 24.83
C SER A 171 -4.93 10.04 24.18
N LYS A 172 -4.42 11.28 24.23
CA LYS A 172 -5.05 12.43 23.55
C LYS A 172 -5.08 12.25 22.04
N ILE A 173 -3.98 11.81 21.42
CA ILE A 173 -3.92 11.57 19.96
C ILE A 173 -4.91 10.45 19.55
N LEU A 174 -4.94 9.34 20.29
CA LEU A 174 -5.84 8.21 20.01
C LEU A 174 -7.32 8.54 20.30
N SER A 175 -7.57 9.62 21.04
CA SER A 175 -8.91 10.18 21.28
C SER A 175 -9.36 11.18 20.22
N ASP A 176 -8.43 11.70 19.41
CA ASP A 176 -8.71 12.70 18.38
C ASP A 176 -9.49 12.06 17.23
N ASN A 177 -10.59 12.70 16.81
CA ASN A 177 -11.41 12.23 15.69
C ASN A 177 -10.78 12.57 14.32
N ASN A 178 -9.89 13.57 14.26
CA ASN A 178 -9.26 14.04 13.02
C ASN A 178 -7.74 14.20 13.17
N PRO A 179 -7.00 13.15 13.56
CA PRO A 179 -5.55 13.25 13.70
C PRO A 179 -4.89 13.37 12.33
N THR A 180 -3.62 13.79 12.30
CA THR A 180 -2.79 13.71 11.09
C THR A 180 -2.02 12.39 11.06
N TRP A 181 -1.59 11.94 9.88
CA TRP A 181 -0.75 10.74 9.75
C TRP A 181 0.55 10.83 10.57
N GLY A 182 1.16 12.02 10.65
CA GLY A 182 2.32 12.26 11.51
C GLY A 182 2.01 12.03 12.99
N ARG A 183 0.90 12.58 13.50
CA ARG A 183 0.47 12.35 14.90
C ARG A 183 0.17 10.88 15.17
N ILE A 184 -0.48 10.17 14.24
CA ILE A 184 -0.71 8.72 14.38
C ILE A 184 0.63 7.96 14.39
N ALA A 185 1.60 8.34 13.56
CA ALA A 185 2.91 7.70 13.53
C ALA A 185 3.68 7.90 14.86
N ASP A 186 3.55 9.06 15.48
CA ASP A 186 4.09 9.31 16.83
C ASP A 186 3.35 8.51 17.89
N ALA A 187 2.02 8.48 17.83
CA ALA A 187 1.19 7.65 18.71
C ALA A 187 1.53 6.16 18.58
N CYS A 188 1.82 5.64 17.39
CA CYS A 188 2.24 4.25 17.20
C CYS A 188 3.57 3.96 17.90
N LYS A 189 4.55 4.88 17.81
CA LYS A 189 5.82 4.74 18.53
C LYS A 189 5.59 4.69 20.04
N ILE A 190 4.81 5.63 20.57
CA ILE A 190 4.50 5.70 22.01
C ILE A 190 3.69 4.50 22.48
N LEU A 191 2.70 4.05 21.69
CA LEU A 191 1.89 2.87 22.00
C LEU A 191 2.75 1.61 22.09
N GLY A 192 3.71 1.42 21.17
CA GLY A 192 4.65 0.31 21.27
C GLY A 192 5.52 0.39 22.53
N ASN A 193 5.99 1.58 22.91
CA ASN A 193 6.71 1.79 24.16
C ASN A 193 5.84 1.45 25.38
N TYR A 194 4.58 1.88 25.39
CA TYR A 194 3.62 1.64 26.46
C TYR A 194 3.36 0.15 26.67
N ILE A 195 3.18 -0.60 25.57
CA ILE A 195 2.96 -2.06 25.60
C ILE A 195 4.19 -2.80 26.17
N GLN A 196 5.40 -2.36 25.80
CA GLN A 196 6.66 -3.03 26.19
C GLN A 196 7.16 -2.62 27.59
N ASP A 197 6.76 -1.45 28.08
CA ASP A 197 7.18 -0.95 29.38
C ASP A 197 6.57 -1.77 30.52
N LYS A 198 7.44 -2.32 31.38
CA LYS A 198 7.05 -3.12 32.55
C LYS A 198 6.49 -2.25 33.68
N HIS A 199 6.76 -0.95 33.65
CA HIS A 199 6.32 0.04 34.62
C HIS A 199 5.07 0.80 34.18
N SER A 200 4.57 0.54 32.97
CA SER A 200 3.30 1.09 32.51
C SER A 200 2.12 0.29 33.07
N SER A 201 0.95 0.93 33.05
CA SER A 201 -0.32 0.31 33.41
C SER A 201 -0.86 -0.66 32.33
N PHE A 202 -0.16 -0.86 31.20
CA PHE A 202 -0.63 -1.72 30.12
C PHE A 202 -0.91 -3.15 30.59
N ARG A 203 -0.04 -3.74 31.42
CA ARG A 203 -0.19 -5.12 31.90
C ARG A 203 -1.44 -5.32 32.76
N VAL A 204 -1.83 -4.29 33.53
CA VAL A 204 -3.05 -4.31 34.33
C VAL A 204 -4.26 -4.26 33.41
N PHE A 205 -4.27 -3.30 32.48
CA PHE A 205 -5.30 -3.17 31.46
C PHE A 205 -5.46 -4.46 30.62
N ASP A 206 -4.37 -5.05 30.15
CA ASP A 206 -4.40 -6.19 29.24
C ASP A 206 -4.91 -7.46 29.92
N ARG A 207 -4.58 -7.64 31.22
CA ARG A 207 -5.15 -8.72 32.04
C ARG A 207 -6.67 -8.59 32.15
N GLU A 208 -7.17 -7.39 32.47
CA GLU A 208 -8.62 -7.13 32.54
C GLU A 208 -9.30 -7.32 31.18
N TYR A 209 -8.65 -6.90 30.09
CA TYR A 209 -9.16 -7.11 28.74
C TYR A 209 -9.30 -8.60 28.41
N MET A 210 -8.31 -9.43 28.78
CA MET A 210 -8.34 -10.87 28.54
C MET A 210 -9.39 -11.62 29.38
N GLU A 211 -9.83 -11.06 30.51
CA GLU A 211 -10.94 -11.63 31.29
C GLU A 211 -12.30 -11.45 30.57
N GLU A 212 -12.43 -10.39 29.77
CA GLU A 212 -13.67 -10.06 29.04
C GLU A 212 -13.65 -10.50 27.57
N SER A 213 -12.48 -10.79 27.01
CA SER A 213 -12.29 -11.05 25.58
C SER A 213 -11.75 -12.45 25.32
N SER A 214 -12.34 -13.15 24.35
CA SER A 214 -11.81 -14.41 23.81
C SER A 214 -10.68 -14.22 22.80
N SER A 215 -10.32 -12.97 22.46
CA SER A 215 -9.32 -12.67 21.42
C SER A 215 -7.87 -12.80 21.88
N GLY A 216 -7.61 -13.15 23.14
CA GLY A 216 -6.29 -13.02 23.76
C GLY A 216 -5.95 -11.55 24.07
N SER A 217 -4.66 -11.21 24.08
CA SER A 217 -4.19 -9.85 24.38
C SER A 217 -4.84 -8.79 23.48
N TRP A 218 -5.01 -7.57 24.01
CA TRP A 218 -5.52 -6.43 23.27
C TRP A 218 -4.60 -6.03 22.12
N ALA A 219 -3.29 -6.16 22.34
CA ALA A 219 -2.27 -5.99 21.32
C ALA A 219 -2.02 -7.33 20.64
N ASP A 220 -2.75 -7.60 19.55
CA ASP A 220 -2.52 -8.82 18.79
C ASP A 220 -1.11 -8.84 18.16
N GLU A 221 -0.62 -10.05 17.86
CA GLU A 221 0.75 -10.25 17.35
C GLU A 221 1.02 -9.39 16.10
N GLY A 222 0.05 -9.28 15.19
CA GLY A 222 0.17 -8.49 13.98
C GLY A 222 0.36 -6.99 14.26
N LEU A 223 -0.37 -6.45 15.24
CA LEU A 223 -0.20 -5.07 15.70
C LEU A 223 1.19 -4.86 16.32
N GLU A 224 1.62 -5.73 17.25
CA GLU A 224 2.93 -5.60 17.90
C GLU A 224 4.08 -5.64 16.89
N LYS A 225 4.00 -6.54 15.91
CA LYS A 225 4.98 -6.67 14.82
C LYS A 225 5.10 -5.39 13.98
N ILE A 226 3.99 -4.69 13.72
CA ILE A 226 4.02 -3.38 13.06
C ILE A 226 4.59 -2.29 13.98
N LEU A 227 4.14 -2.23 15.23
CA LEU A 227 4.63 -1.24 16.20
C LEU A 227 6.13 -1.36 16.44
N GLY A 228 6.69 -2.58 16.35
CA GLY A 228 8.12 -2.85 16.42
C GLY A 228 8.95 -2.06 15.41
N MET A 229 8.41 -1.79 14.21
CA MET A 229 9.10 -0.97 13.20
C MET A 229 9.28 0.49 13.65
N PHE A 230 8.42 1.02 14.52
CA PHE A 230 8.54 2.41 15.01
C PHE A 230 9.59 2.57 16.11
N GLN A 231 10.03 1.47 16.73
CA GLN A 231 10.99 1.50 17.86
C GLN A 231 12.43 1.71 17.40
N PHE A 232 12.72 1.42 16.13
CA PHE A 232 14.04 1.58 15.54
C PHE A 232 14.02 2.71 14.52
N ILE A 233 15.01 3.61 14.58
CA ILE A 233 15.14 4.74 13.63
C ILE A 233 15.14 4.22 12.18
N ASN A 234 15.80 3.09 11.94
CA ASN A 234 15.91 2.50 10.61
C ASN A 234 14.61 1.83 10.12
N GLY A 235 13.66 1.48 10.99
CA GLY A 235 12.46 0.73 10.60
C GLY A 235 11.67 1.42 9.47
N PRO A 236 11.19 2.66 9.65
CA PRO A 236 10.49 3.38 8.59
C PRO A 236 11.41 3.71 7.40
N LEU A 237 12.69 4.01 7.62
CA LEU A 237 13.65 4.34 6.55
C LEU A 237 13.85 3.18 5.56
N LEU A 238 13.86 1.94 6.07
CA LEU A 238 13.98 0.75 5.23
C LEU A 238 12.76 0.57 4.31
N ILE A 239 11.55 0.91 4.80
CA ILE A 239 10.32 0.89 4.01
C ILE A 239 10.35 1.97 2.92
N GLY A 240 10.95 3.14 3.18
CA GLY A 240 11.05 4.22 2.19
C GLY A 240 11.82 3.84 0.92
N ARG A 241 12.60 2.75 0.94
CA ARG A 241 13.35 2.26 -0.23
C ARG A 241 12.45 1.89 -1.40
N VAL A 242 11.20 1.48 -1.15
CA VAL A 242 10.24 1.12 -2.22
C VAL A 242 9.41 2.29 -2.74
N HIS A 243 9.85 3.55 -2.53
CA HIS A 243 9.13 4.73 -2.99
C HIS A 243 8.82 4.73 -4.50
N GLU A 244 9.69 4.15 -5.32
CA GLU A 244 9.50 4.03 -6.77
C GLU A 244 8.33 3.11 -7.16
N HIS A 245 7.78 2.32 -6.21
CA HIS A 245 6.62 1.47 -6.41
C HIS A 245 5.30 2.10 -5.98
N HIS A 246 5.40 3.25 -5.31
CA HIS A 246 4.27 3.89 -4.68
C HIS A 246 3.84 5.14 -5.45
N THR A 247 2.53 5.35 -5.55
CA THR A 247 1.96 6.65 -5.90
C THR A 247 0.70 6.94 -5.12
N SER A 248 0.45 8.21 -4.82
CA SER A 248 -0.77 8.67 -4.16
C SER A 248 -1.95 8.86 -5.13
N SER A 249 -1.70 8.89 -6.45
CA SER A 249 -2.68 9.30 -7.45
C SER A 249 -3.52 8.15 -8.01
N THR A 250 -3.03 6.91 -7.95
CA THR A 250 -3.79 5.75 -8.43
C THR A 250 -4.91 5.40 -7.44
N LYS A 251 -6.07 5.05 -8.01
CA LYS A 251 -7.30 4.72 -7.27
C LYS A 251 -7.67 3.24 -7.34
N SER A 252 -6.93 2.47 -8.13
CA SER A 252 -7.14 1.04 -8.39
C SER A 252 -5.78 0.37 -8.61
N ASP A 253 -5.80 -0.96 -8.64
CA ASP A 253 -4.67 -1.77 -9.06
C ASP A 253 -4.54 -1.75 -10.59
N TYR A 254 -3.35 -1.41 -11.09
CA TYR A 254 -3.10 -1.35 -12.53
C TYR A 254 -3.34 -2.69 -13.23
N ALA A 255 -3.14 -3.83 -12.54
CA ALA A 255 -3.35 -5.14 -13.16
C ALA A 255 -4.85 -5.43 -13.38
N LEU A 256 -5.70 -4.99 -12.46
CA LEU A 256 -7.16 -5.01 -12.63
C LEU A 256 -7.60 -4.04 -13.74
N ASP A 257 -7.02 -2.85 -13.80
CA ASP A 257 -7.31 -1.89 -14.88
C ASP A 257 -6.91 -2.46 -16.25
N ILE A 258 -5.75 -3.11 -16.36
CA ILE A 258 -5.29 -3.77 -17.58
C ILE A 258 -6.29 -4.86 -17.99
N PHE A 259 -6.69 -5.73 -17.05
CA PHE A 259 -7.70 -6.74 -17.32
C PHE A 259 -9.02 -6.13 -17.82
N ALA A 260 -9.50 -5.06 -17.18
CA ALA A 260 -10.71 -4.35 -17.58
C ALA A 260 -10.61 -3.76 -19.01
N HIS A 261 -9.47 -3.15 -19.37
CA HIS A 261 -9.24 -2.66 -20.73
C HIS A 261 -9.22 -3.80 -21.76
N LEU A 262 -8.60 -4.93 -21.42
CA LEU A 262 -8.57 -6.10 -22.30
C LEU A 262 -9.99 -6.66 -22.52
N LYS A 263 -10.79 -6.75 -21.46
CA LYS A 263 -12.21 -7.16 -21.54
C LYS A 263 -13.03 -6.21 -22.40
N ALA A 264 -12.71 -4.92 -22.40
CA ALA A 264 -13.33 -3.91 -23.25
C ALA A 264 -12.84 -3.93 -24.71
N GLY A 265 -12.02 -4.91 -25.12
CA GLY A 265 -11.54 -5.04 -26.49
C GLY A 265 -10.35 -4.15 -26.85
N LYS A 266 -9.79 -3.42 -25.87
CA LYS A 266 -8.69 -2.47 -26.12
C LYS A 266 -7.37 -3.18 -26.46
N LEU A 267 -6.53 -2.47 -27.20
CA LEU A 267 -5.11 -2.80 -27.35
C LEU A 267 -4.36 -2.21 -26.15
N VAL A 268 -3.77 -3.08 -25.35
CA VAL A 268 -2.95 -2.69 -24.19
C VAL A 268 -1.49 -2.90 -24.52
N ILE A 269 -0.68 -1.86 -24.40
CA ILE A 269 0.77 -1.89 -24.60
C ILE A 269 1.43 -1.60 -23.26
N ILE A 270 2.27 -2.50 -22.79
CA ILE A 270 3.03 -2.37 -21.55
C ILE A 270 4.47 -2.05 -21.92
N ASP A 271 4.86 -0.79 -21.75
CA ASP A 271 6.22 -0.32 -21.94
C ASP A 271 7.12 -0.82 -20.80
N GLN A 272 8.06 -1.71 -21.15
CA GLN A 272 9.09 -2.25 -20.26
C GLN A 272 10.50 -1.84 -20.70
N SER A 273 10.62 -0.86 -21.59
CA SER A 273 11.91 -0.38 -22.12
C SER A 273 12.67 0.50 -21.13
N SER A 274 11.98 0.98 -20.10
CA SER A 274 12.54 1.81 -19.03
C SER A 274 12.43 1.12 -17.67
N GLY A 275 13.30 1.56 -16.76
CA GLY A 275 13.37 1.13 -15.37
C GLY A 275 14.02 -0.25 -15.13
N ASN A 276 13.94 -0.73 -13.89
CA ASN A 276 14.72 -1.88 -13.45
C ASN A 276 14.11 -3.21 -13.95
N PRO A 277 14.92 -4.11 -14.57
CA PRO A 277 14.45 -5.40 -15.10
C PRO A 277 13.67 -6.26 -14.09
N ALA A 278 14.07 -6.24 -12.82
CA ALA A 278 13.37 -6.98 -11.77
C ALA A 278 11.93 -6.45 -11.55
N LEU A 279 11.74 -5.14 -11.67
CA LEU A 279 10.44 -4.49 -11.52
C LEU A 279 9.54 -4.73 -12.73
N ASN A 280 10.13 -4.69 -13.93
CA ASN A 280 9.43 -5.04 -15.16
C ASN A 280 8.95 -6.50 -15.12
N LYS A 281 9.81 -7.42 -14.68
CA LYS A 281 9.43 -8.82 -14.47
C LYS A 281 8.31 -8.96 -13.43
N ALA A 282 8.46 -8.38 -12.24
CA ALA A 282 7.46 -8.48 -11.19
C ALA A 282 6.10 -7.90 -11.62
N SER A 283 6.12 -6.80 -12.37
CA SER A 283 4.91 -6.19 -12.93
C SER A 283 4.26 -7.06 -13.99
N ALA A 284 5.04 -7.66 -14.90
CA ALA A 284 4.52 -8.60 -15.90
C ALA A 284 3.93 -9.85 -15.25
N ASP A 285 4.64 -10.48 -14.31
CA ASP A 285 4.17 -11.64 -13.56
C ASP A 285 2.83 -11.34 -12.86
N ARG A 286 2.70 -10.15 -12.26
CA ARG A 286 1.44 -9.69 -11.65
C ARG A 286 0.32 -9.59 -12.68
N VAL A 287 0.54 -8.86 -13.78
CA VAL A 287 -0.47 -8.65 -14.83
C VAL A 287 -0.95 -9.99 -15.37
N MET A 288 -0.01 -10.89 -15.70
CA MET A 288 -0.34 -12.22 -16.22
C MET A 288 -1.14 -13.03 -15.20
N ARG A 289 -0.72 -13.04 -13.93
CA ARG A 289 -1.44 -13.76 -12.87
C ARG A 289 -2.88 -13.28 -12.73
N VAL A 290 -3.11 -11.96 -12.67
CA VAL A 290 -4.45 -11.37 -12.54
C VAL A 290 -5.32 -11.74 -13.73
N ILE A 291 -4.79 -11.64 -14.96
CA ILE A 291 -5.51 -12.03 -16.18
C ILE A 291 -5.91 -13.51 -16.13
N PHE A 292 -4.99 -14.41 -15.75
CA PHE A 292 -5.29 -15.85 -15.68
C PHE A 292 -6.33 -16.17 -14.61
N GLN A 293 -6.21 -15.60 -13.42
CA GLN A 293 -7.15 -15.84 -12.31
C GLN A 293 -8.58 -15.43 -12.70
N HIS A 294 -8.76 -14.24 -13.26
CA HIS A 294 -10.10 -13.77 -13.65
C HIS A 294 -10.69 -14.60 -14.79
N HIS A 295 -9.89 -15.02 -15.78
CA HIS A 295 -10.39 -15.92 -16.80
C HIS A 295 -10.79 -17.29 -16.25
N GLN A 296 -10.04 -17.83 -15.27
CA GLN A 296 -10.41 -19.07 -14.58
C GLN A 296 -11.71 -18.92 -13.80
N GLU A 297 -11.91 -17.78 -13.13
CA GLU A 297 -13.15 -17.48 -12.39
C GLU A 297 -14.36 -17.36 -13.32
N ILE A 298 -14.23 -16.62 -14.44
CA ILE A 298 -15.28 -16.54 -15.46
C ILE A 298 -15.62 -17.93 -15.99
N PHE A 299 -14.61 -18.73 -16.33
CA PHE A 299 -14.82 -20.10 -16.82
C PHE A 299 -15.55 -20.99 -15.79
N ARG A 300 -15.25 -20.83 -14.50
CA ARG A 300 -15.90 -21.60 -13.42
C ARG A 300 -17.35 -21.16 -13.15
N ASN A 301 -17.66 -19.88 -13.34
CA ASN A 301 -18.94 -19.29 -12.94
C ASN A 301 -19.94 -19.10 -14.09
N GLY A 302 -19.52 -19.31 -15.35
CA GLY A 302 -20.37 -19.17 -16.55
C GLY A 302 -20.61 -17.72 -16.93
#